data_AF-A0A8S3ZI57-F1
#
_entry.id   AF-A0A8S3ZI57-F1
#
_cell.length_a   1.000
_cell.length_b   1.000
_cell.length_c   1.000
_cell.angle_alpha   90.00
_cell.angle_beta   90.00
_cell.angle_gamma   90.00
#
_symmetry.space_group_name_H-M   'P 1'
#
loop_
_entity.id
_entity.type
_entity.pdbx_description
1 polymer ?
#
loop_
_entity_poly.entity_id
_entity_poly.type
_entity_poly.pdbx_seq_one_letter_code
_entity_poly.pdbx_strand_id
1 'polypeptide(L)'
;MATSQEKVCSGSVNERTSQFYRTKELPERFENPSLFRGYDRKPQHPMYTTESSKYGSRAPTVHTVPLCFHATSQKFSQELGRSGMPRNYSLNTSMDKHYI
;
A
#
# COMPACT_ATOMS: atom_id res chain seq x y z
N MET A 1 -7.70 40.13 -9.95
CA MET A 1 -7.82 38.91 -9.12
C MET A 1 -6.73 37.96 -9.57
N ALA A 2 -5.60 37.94 -8.87
CA ALA A 2 -4.41 37.17 -9.27
C ALA A 2 -4.70 35.66 -9.15
N THR A 3 -4.68 34.95 -10.27
CA THR A 3 -4.80 33.50 -10.29
C THR A 3 -3.45 32.91 -9.86
N SER A 4 -3.30 32.63 -8.57
CA SER A 4 -2.16 31.87 -8.05
C SER A 4 -2.16 30.49 -8.69
N GLN A 5 -1.29 30.28 -9.67
CA GLN A 5 -1.03 28.96 -10.22
C GLN A 5 -0.36 28.13 -9.13
N GLU A 6 -1.10 27.19 -8.52
CA GLU A 6 -0.48 26.15 -7.70
C GLU A 6 0.52 25.41 -8.58
N LYS A 7 1.80 25.48 -8.22
CA LYS A 7 2.88 24.68 -8.80
C LYS A 7 2.49 23.21 -8.68
N VAL A 8 2.01 22.62 -9.78
CA VAL A 8 1.84 21.17 -9.90
C VAL A 8 3.24 20.60 -9.77
N CYS A 9 3.53 19.89 -8.69
CA CYS A 9 4.76 19.11 -8.56
C CYS A 9 4.70 17.98 -9.59
N SER A 10 5.06 18.28 -10.84
CA SER A 10 5.42 17.28 -11.82
C SER A 10 6.73 16.67 -11.33
N GLY A 11 6.64 15.57 -10.57
CA GLY A 11 7.82 14.83 -10.14
C GLY A 11 8.67 14.49 -11.35
N SER A 12 9.96 14.78 -11.28
CA SER A 12 10.89 14.39 -12.34
C SER A 12 10.79 12.87 -12.53
N VAL A 13 10.87 12.43 -13.79
CA VAL A 13 10.61 11.05 -14.23
C VAL A 13 11.45 9.99 -13.48
N ASN A 14 12.49 10.41 -12.74
CA ASN A 14 13.44 9.53 -12.05
C ASN A 14 13.71 9.91 -10.57
N GLU A 15 12.80 10.60 -9.90
CA GLU A 15 12.97 10.92 -8.46
C GLU A 15 12.80 9.67 -7.60
N ARG A 16 13.87 9.25 -6.92
CA ARG A 16 13.85 8.13 -5.96
C ARG A 16 13.84 8.65 -4.54
N THR A 17 13.01 8.07 -3.66
CA THR A 17 12.96 8.51 -2.26
C THR A 17 14.29 8.33 -1.53
N SER A 18 15.03 7.25 -1.81
CA SER A 18 16.35 7.00 -1.23
C SER A 18 17.41 8.04 -1.60
N GLN A 19 17.23 8.79 -2.70
CA GLN A 19 18.13 9.88 -3.08
C GLN A 19 17.98 11.10 -2.17
N PHE A 20 16.77 11.33 -1.64
CA PHE A 20 16.45 12.51 -0.82
C PHE A 20 16.41 12.19 0.68
N TYR A 21 16.07 10.96 1.04
CA TYR A 21 15.87 10.53 2.41
C TYR A 21 16.51 9.18 2.70
N ARG A 22 16.86 8.95 3.97
CA ARG A 22 17.32 7.63 4.41
C ARG A 22 16.14 6.67 4.52
N THR A 23 16.07 5.68 3.64
CA THR A 23 15.04 4.65 3.63
C THR A 23 15.52 3.35 4.28
N LYS A 24 14.57 2.49 4.69
CA LYS A 24 14.85 1.13 5.18
C LYS A 24 13.97 0.13 4.45
N GLU A 25 14.59 -0.66 3.56
CA GLU A 25 13.93 -1.76 2.82
C GLU A 25 12.56 -1.36 2.25
N LEU A 26 12.52 -0.21 1.59
CA LEU A 26 11.29 0.37 1.09
C LEU A 26 10.86 -0.37 -0.20
N PRO A 27 9.60 -0.82 -0.33
CA PRO A 27 9.11 -1.43 -1.56
C PRO A 27 9.24 -0.49 -2.76
N GLU A 28 9.47 -1.08 -3.94
CA GLU A 28 9.72 -0.35 -5.18
C GLU A 28 8.66 0.72 -5.49
N ARG A 29 7.38 0.42 -5.23
CA ARG A 29 6.28 1.38 -5.46
C ARG A 29 6.42 2.66 -4.63
N PHE A 30 6.95 2.57 -3.41
CA PHE A 30 7.18 3.73 -2.56
C PHE A 30 8.55 4.37 -2.83
N GLU A 31 9.52 3.58 -3.28
CA GLU A 31 10.84 4.05 -3.71
C GLU A 31 10.76 4.98 -4.93
N ASN A 32 9.87 4.65 -5.88
CA ASN A 32 9.66 5.39 -7.12
C ASN A 32 8.21 5.92 -7.18
N PRO A 33 7.92 7.16 -6.73
CA PRO A 33 6.57 7.73 -6.72
C PRO A 33 5.92 7.81 -8.11
N SER A 34 6.72 7.84 -9.18
CA SER A 34 6.24 7.80 -10.57
C SER A 34 5.47 6.52 -10.93
N LEU A 35 5.61 5.44 -10.14
CA LEU A 35 4.85 4.20 -10.32
C LEU A 35 3.38 4.31 -9.91
N PHE A 36 3.02 5.32 -9.12
CA PHE A 36 1.62 5.55 -8.76
C PHE A 36 0.85 6.12 -9.96
N ARG A 37 -0.23 5.43 -10.34
CA ARG A 37 -1.10 5.79 -11.48
C ARG A 37 -2.49 6.15 -10.99
N GLY A 38 -3.24 6.88 -11.83
CA GLY A 38 -4.64 7.23 -11.58
C GLY A 38 -4.84 8.48 -10.70
N TYR A 39 -3.77 9.24 -10.46
CA TYR A 39 -3.82 10.50 -9.75
C TYR A 39 -3.86 11.65 -10.75
N ASP A 40 -5.04 11.91 -11.29
CA ASP A 40 -5.24 13.01 -12.23
C ASP A 40 -6.59 13.66 -11.96
N ARG A 41 -6.71 14.92 -12.33
CA ARG A 41 -8.03 15.56 -12.39
C ARG A 41 -8.80 14.93 -13.54
N LYS A 42 -9.99 14.41 -13.24
CA LYS A 42 -10.94 14.04 -14.30
C LYS A 42 -11.19 15.29 -15.16
N PRO A 43 -11.23 15.14 -16.50
CA PRO A 43 -11.55 16.25 -17.39
C PRO A 43 -13.01 16.67 -17.13
N GLN A 44 -13.18 17.74 -16.35
CA GLN A 44 -14.46 18.31 -15.99
C GLN A 44 -14.41 19.81 -16.25
N HIS A 45 -15.52 20.36 -16.71
CA HIS A 45 -15.63 21.81 -16.88
C HIS A 45 -15.41 22.52 -15.54
N PRO A 46 -14.58 23.58 -15.45
CA PRO A 46 -14.23 24.23 -14.19
C PRO A 46 -15.44 24.68 -13.36
N MET A 47 -16.51 25.14 -14.01
CA MET A 47 -17.76 25.55 -13.35
C MET A 47 -18.46 24.41 -12.60
N TYR A 48 -18.23 23.17 -13.00
CA TYR A 48 -18.82 21.97 -12.41
C TYR A 48 -17.81 21.16 -11.58
N THR A 49 -16.65 21.74 -11.26
CA THR A 49 -15.66 21.09 -10.40
C THR A 49 -16.08 21.25 -8.95
N THR A 50 -16.27 20.14 -8.26
CA THR A 50 -16.63 20.12 -6.83
C THR A 50 -15.39 20.05 -5.96
N GLU A 51 -15.52 20.39 -4.67
CA GLU A 51 -14.43 20.18 -3.69
C GLU A 51 -14.04 18.71 -3.57
N SER A 52 -15.02 17.80 -3.68
CA SER A 52 -14.75 16.36 -3.69
C SER A 52 -13.90 15.91 -4.88
N SER A 53 -13.92 16.64 -5.99
CA SER A 53 -13.06 16.38 -7.17
C SER A 53 -11.58 16.64 -6.90
N LYS A 54 -11.24 17.31 -5.78
CA LYS A 54 -9.84 17.53 -5.35
C LYS A 54 -9.21 16.26 -4.79
N TYR A 55 -9.99 15.38 -4.15
CA TYR A 55 -9.47 14.11 -3.63
C TYR A 55 -8.96 13.23 -4.77
N GLY A 56 -7.79 12.62 -4.58
CA GLY A 56 -7.15 11.78 -5.61
C GLY A 56 -6.58 12.54 -6.81
N SER A 57 -6.78 13.85 -6.91
CA SER A 57 -6.31 14.63 -8.07
C SER A 57 -4.80 14.93 -8.10
N ARG A 58 -4.09 14.71 -6.99
CA ARG A 58 -2.66 15.02 -6.84
C ARG A 58 -1.89 13.73 -6.65
N ALA A 59 -0.89 13.50 -7.51
CA ALA A 59 0.01 12.36 -7.41
C ALA A 59 0.92 12.46 -6.17
N PRO A 60 1.28 11.31 -5.56
CA PRO A 60 2.27 11.28 -4.51
C PRO A 60 3.67 11.64 -5.05
N THR A 61 4.48 12.25 -4.21
CA THR A 61 5.88 12.63 -4.48
C THR A 61 6.82 11.99 -3.48
N VAL A 62 8.14 12.14 -3.68
CA VAL A 62 9.17 11.61 -2.76
C VAL A 62 9.03 12.14 -1.33
N HIS A 63 8.36 13.28 -1.16
CA HIS A 63 8.16 13.92 0.14
C HIS A 63 6.86 13.49 0.85
N THR A 64 5.96 12.81 0.15
CA THR A 64 4.66 12.38 0.69
C THR A 64 4.57 10.88 0.96
N VAL A 65 5.41 10.08 0.29
CA VAL A 65 5.48 8.62 0.48
C VAL A 65 6.20 8.26 1.78
N PRO A 66 5.92 7.08 2.38
CA PRO A 66 6.56 6.66 3.62
C PRO A 66 8.04 6.33 3.43
N LEU A 67 8.84 6.54 4.49
CA LEU A 67 10.28 6.22 4.50
C LEU A 67 10.58 4.76 4.88
N CYS A 68 9.64 4.10 5.56
CA CYS A 68 9.73 2.71 6.00
C CYS A 68 8.35 2.05 5.83
N PHE A 69 8.32 0.77 5.44
CA PHE A 69 7.07 0.02 5.27
C PHE A 69 7.22 -1.41 5.81
N HIS A 70 6.56 -1.69 6.92
CA HIS A 70 6.62 -3.00 7.59
C HIS A 70 5.38 -3.83 7.23
N ALA A 71 5.38 -4.40 6.04
CA ALA A 71 4.31 -5.34 5.65
C ALA A 71 4.45 -6.67 6.40
N THR A 72 3.32 -7.20 6.83
CA THR A 72 3.21 -8.58 7.33
C THR A 72 2.88 -9.51 6.17
N SER A 73 3.71 -10.54 5.97
CA SER A 73 3.43 -11.58 4.98
C SER A 73 2.33 -12.50 5.48
N GLN A 74 1.29 -12.70 4.67
CA GLN A 74 0.22 -13.66 4.96
C GLN A 74 0.42 -14.99 4.20
N LYS A 75 1.57 -15.21 3.56
CA LYS A 75 1.82 -16.40 2.72
C LYS A 75 1.53 -17.72 3.46
N PHE A 76 2.04 -17.86 4.68
CA PHE A 76 1.81 -19.03 5.53
C PHE A 76 0.32 -19.29 5.80
N SER A 77 -0.41 -18.25 6.25
CA SER A 77 -1.84 -18.38 6.55
C SER A 77 -2.69 -18.63 5.30
N GLN A 78 -2.29 -18.07 4.15
CA GLN A 78 -2.96 -18.33 2.87
C GLN A 78 -2.76 -19.78 2.41
N GLU A 79 -1.56 -20.32 2.56
CA GLU A 79 -1.26 -21.73 2.28
C GLU A 79 -2.08 -22.65 3.19
N LEU A 80 -2.14 -22.35 4.49
CA LEU A 80 -2.98 -23.09 5.44
C LEU A 80 -4.47 -22.98 5.08
N GLY A 81 -4.95 -21.79 4.69
CA GLY A 81 -6.33 -21.57 4.27
C GLY A 81 -6.73 -22.40 3.05
N ARG A 82 -5.79 -22.66 2.12
CA ARG A 82 -6.02 -23.55 0.97
C ARG A 82 -6.17 -25.02 1.38
N SER A 83 -5.56 -25.44 2.49
CA SER A 83 -5.65 -26.84 2.97
C SER A 83 -7.02 -27.20 3.58
N GLY A 84 -7.89 -26.20 3.80
CA GLY A 84 -9.25 -26.40 4.29
C GLY A 84 -9.35 -26.54 5.81
N MET A 85 -10.55 -26.91 6.29
CA MET A 85 -10.80 -27.05 7.72
C MET A 85 -10.07 -28.29 8.28
N PRO A 86 -9.35 -28.17 9.40
CA PRO A 86 -8.71 -29.32 10.03
C PRO A 86 -9.78 -30.32 10.47
N ARG A 87 -9.53 -31.61 10.24
CA ARG A 87 -10.39 -32.70 10.67
C ARG A 87 -9.56 -33.75 11.38
N ASN A 88 -10.14 -34.31 12.44
CA ASN A 88 -9.54 -35.42 13.16
C ASN A 88 -10.12 -36.74 12.62
N TYR A 89 -9.26 -37.55 11.98
CA TYR A 89 -9.57 -38.91 11.53
C TYR A 89 -8.77 -39.98 12.30
N SER A 90 -8.21 -39.62 13.46
CA SER A 90 -7.45 -40.54 14.30
C SER A 90 -8.34 -41.38 15.20
N LEU A 91 -7.84 -42.54 15.62
CA LEU A 91 -8.47 -43.40 16.62
C LEU A 91 -7.91 -43.06 18.01
N ASN A 92 -8.76 -43.10 19.03
CA ASN A 92 -8.29 -43.01 20.41
C ASN A 92 -7.57 -44.31 20.79
N THR A 93 -6.25 -44.23 20.95
CA THR A 93 -5.37 -45.36 21.33
C THR A 93 -4.76 -45.20 22.71
N SER A 94 -5.19 -44.19 23.48
CA SER A 94 -4.72 -44.01 24.85
C SER A 94 -5.18 -45.17 25.73
N MET A 95 -4.22 -45.82 26.40
CA MET A 95 -4.52 -46.74 27.50
C MET A 95 -4.90 -45.94 28.74
N ASP A 96 -5.84 -46.46 29.52
CA ASP A 96 -6.21 -45.84 30.79
C ASP A 96 -5.00 -45.70 31.70
N LYS A 97 -4.81 -44.49 32.20
CA LYS A 97 -3.73 -44.18 33.13
C LYS A 97 -4.22 -44.48 34.54
N HIS A 98 -3.55 -45.40 35.23
CA HIS A 98 -3.72 -45.56 36.67
C HIS A 98 -2.93 -44.47 37.37
N TYR A 99 -3.66 -43.56 38.02
CA TYR A 99 -3.07 -42.61 38.97
C TYR A 99 -3.07 -43.31 40.34
N ILE A 100 -1.88 -43.49 40.91
CA ILE A 100 -1.68 -43.89 42.31
C ILE A 100 -1.80 -42.63 43.17
#